data_AF-A0A9D4UPS5-F1
#
_entry.id   AF-A0A9D4UPS5-F1
#
_cell.length_a   1.000
_cell.length_b   1.000
_cell.length_c   1.000
_cell.angle_alpha   90.00
_cell.angle_beta   90.00
_cell.angle_gamma   90.00
#
_symmetry.space_group_name_H-M   'P 1'
#
loop_
_entity.id
_entity.type
_entity.pdbx_description
1 polymer ?
#
loop_
_entity_poly.entity_id
_entity_poly.type
_entity_poly.pdbx_seq_one_letter_code
_entity_poly.pdbx_strand_id
1 'polypeptide(L)'
;MIIEPPSWPSNTTKGSLWEQIHALALSFLEAGLIVGGWDKYDGGSIYAIPLGGTFLKLPFATGGSGSSYLYVFLDQAWREGMTKDEAEALVVKAVSLAMARDSGSGGVVRTVVINEEGVQRNFFAGDKLPRWYEEIPPQNSLLDVNTEVEPMRI
;
A
#
# COMPACT_ATOMS: atom_id res chain seq x y z
N MET A 1 4.51 -3.21 -6.30
CA MET A 1 4.09 -4.15 -7.36
C MET A 1 3.76 -5.46 -6.68
N ILE A 2 2.47 -5.74 -6.47
CA ILE A 2 2.01 -7.01 -5.88
C ILE A 2 1.81 -7.96 -7.06
N ILE A 3 2.71 -8.92 -7.21
CA ILE A 3 2.56 -10.00 -8.19
C ILE A 3 1.58 -10.98 -7.57
N GLU A 4 0.42 -11.18 -8.20
CA GLU A 4 -0.48 -12.28 -7.85
C GLU A 4 0.10 -13.59 -8.39
N PRO A 5 0.46 -14.56 -7.54
CA PRO A 5 0.68 -15.91 -8.00
C PRO A 5 -0.67 -16.64 -7.99
N PRO A 6 -1.14 -17.18 -9.13
CA PRO A 6 -2.28 -18.09 -9.11
C PRO A 6 -1.84 -19.33 -8.32
N SER A 7 -2.47 -19.57 -7.17
CA SER A 7 -2.31 -20.76 -6.31
C SER A 7 -0.89 -21.33 -6.24
N TRP A 8 -0.16 -20.98 -5.17
CA TRP A 8 1.25 -21.36 -4.99
C TRP A 8 1.52 -22.84 -5.38
N PRO A 9 2.18 -23.12 -6.52
CA PRO A 9 2.38 -24.49 -6.98
C PRO A 9 3.46 -25.19 -6.14
N SER A 10 3.66 -26.48 -6.39
CA SER A 10 4.59 -27.37 -5.67
C SER A 10 5.99 -26.77 -5.42
N ASN A 11 6.71 -27.34 -4.44
CA ASN A 11 8.03 -26.85 -3.97
C ASN A 11 9.05 -26.51 -5.07
N THR A 12 8.96 -27.15 -6.24
CA THR A 12 9.83 -26.91 -7.40
C THR A 12 9.54 -25.58 -8.11
N THR A 13 8.28 -25.13 -8.18
CA THR A 13 7.89 -23.85 -8.82
C THR A 13 8.17 -22.66 -7.92
N LYS A 14 8.24 -22.86 -6.60
CA LYS A 14 8.68 -21.82 -5.65
C LYS A 14 10.09 -21.35 -6.00
N GLY A 15 11.00 -22.30 -6.24
CA GLY A 15 12.41 -22.01 -6.52
C GLY A 15 12.60 -21.10 -7.72
N SER A 16 11.94 -21.40 -8.84
CA SER A 16 12.08 -20.61 -10.06
C SER A 16 11.48 -19.20 -9.96
N LEU A 17 10.42 -19.01 -9.18
CA LEU A 17 9.86 -17.67 -8.93
C LEU A 17 10.76 -16.83 -8.01
N TRP A 18 11.30 -17.43 -6.95
CA TRP A 18 12.23 -16.75 -6.05
C TRP A 18 13.51 -16.34 -6.77
N GLU A 19 14.03 -17.19 -7.65
CA GLU A 19 15.17 -16.87 -8.52
C GLU A 19 14.86 -15.70 -9.47
N GLN A 20 13.65 -15.63 -10.03
CA GLN A 20 13.24 -14.50 -10.87
C GLN A 20 13.11 -13.20 -10.07
N ILE A 21 12.53 -13.25 -8.87
CA ILE A 21 12.40 -12.08 -7.99
C ILE A 21 13.79 -11.59 -7.54
N HIS A 22 14.68 -12.53 -7.21
CA HIS A 22 16.06 -12.24 -6.85
C HIS A 22 16.82 -11.59 -8.01
N ALA A 23 16.69 -12.16 -9.23
CA ALA A 23 17.29 -11.60 -10.42
C ALA A 23 16.75 -10.21 -10.74
N LEU A 24 15.46 -9.96 -10.53
CA LEU A 24 14.85 -8.64 -10.70
C LEU A 24 15.42 -7.63 -9.69
N ALA A 25 15.54 -8.01 -8.42
CA ALA A 25 16.08 -7.15 -7.36
C ALA A 25 17.55 -6.78 -7.58
N LEU A 26 18.37 -7.72 -8.07
CA LEU A 26 19.80 -7.51 -8.36
C LEU A 26 20.09 -6.97 -9.77
N SER A 27 19.07 -6.87 -10.62
CA SER A 27 19.25 -6.30 -11.96
C SER A 27 19.54 -4.80 -11.90
N PHE A 28 20.00 -4.23 -13.02
CA PHE A 28 20.20 -2.79 -13.21
C PHE A 28 18.95 -1.91 -12.96
N LEU A 29 17.81 -2.51 -12.61
CA LEU A 29 16.56 -1.81 -12.32
C LEU A 29 16.50 -1.23 -10.91
N GLU A 30 17.44 -1.57 -10.01
CA GLU A 30 17.50 -1.06 -8.62
C GLU A 30 16.11 -1.06 -7.96
N ALA A 31 15.41 -2.20 -8.04
CA ALA A 31 14.03 -2.33 -7.59
C ALA A 31 13.95 -2.90 -6.17
N GLY A 32 13.53 -2.08 -5.21
CA GLY A 32 13.07 -2.56 -3.90
C GLY A 32 11.67 -3.18 -4.04
N LEU A 33 11.51 -4.44 -3.61
CA LEU A 33 10.25 -5.18 -3.73
C LEU A 33 9.68 -5.53 -2.37
N ILE A 34 8.35 -5.49 -2.27
CA ILE A 34 7.60 -6.05 -1.15
C ILE A 34 6.65 -7.08 -1.75
N VAL A 35 6.76 -8.31 -1.28
CA VAL A 35 5.98 -9.45 -1.74
C VAL A 35 5.13 -9.93 -0.58
N GLY A 36 3.82 -9.80 -0.72
CA GLY A 36 2.85 -10.33 0.23
C GLY A 36 2.00 -11.41 -0.43
N GLY A 37 1.63 -12.43 0.33
CA GLY A 37 0.76 -13.51 -0.15
C GLY A 37 0.16 -14.32 0.99
N TRP A 38 -0.75 -15.21 0.63
CA TRP A 38 -1.34 -16.17 1.54
C TRP A 38 -1.15 -17.58 0.99
N ASP A 39 -0.80 -18.54 1.84
CA ASP A 39 -0.81 -19.95 1.50
C ASP A 39 -1.36 -20.82 2.64
N LYS A 40 -1.74 -22.05 2.30
CA LYS A 40 -2.40 -22.99 3.21
C LYS A 40 -1.49 -23.57 4.31
N TYR A 41 -0.18 -23.41 4.22
CA TYR A 41 0.80 -23.98 5.15
C TYR A 41 1.32 -22.92 6.12
N ASP A 42 1.77 -21.79 5.59
CA ASP A 42 2.40 -20.69 6.32
C ASP A 42 1.44 -19.51 6.58
N GLY A 43 0.21 -19.58 6.06
CA GLY A 43 -0.78 -18.51 6.18
C GLY A 43 -0.38 -17.25 5.41
N GLY A 44 -0.74 -16.09 5.94
CA GLY A 44 -0.32 -14.79 5.40
C GLY A 44 1.16 -14.53 5.69
N SER A 45 1.95 -14.23 4.65
CA SER A 45 3.38 -13.94 4.77
C SER A 45 3.77 -12.71 3.96
N ILE A 46 4.66 -11.89 4.52
CA ILE A 46 5.22 -10.69 3.89
C ILE A 46 6.75 -10.82 3.83
N TYR A 47 7.30 -10.54 2.65
CA TYR A 47 8.72 -10.55 2.36
C TYR A 47 9.16 -9.19 1.82
N ALA A 48 10.16 -8.59 2.47
CA ALA A 48 10.85 -7.42 1.96
C ALA A 48 12.12 -7.86 1.23
N ILE A 49 12.32 -7.33 0.02
CA ILE A 49 13.51 -7.53 -0.80
C ILE A 49 14.11 -6.15 -1.08
N PRO A 50 15.07 -5.69 -0.25
CA PRO A 50 15.79 -4.46 -0.54
C PRO A 50 16.72 -4.66 -1.76
N LEU A 51 17.34 -3.56 -2.20
CA LEU A 51 18.24 -3.53 -3.36
C LEU A 51 19.41 -4.53 -3.29
N GLY A 52 19.77 -4.98 -2.09
CA GLY A 52 20.79 -6.01 -1.88
C GLY A 52 20.35 -7.43 -2.24
N GLY A 53 19.11 -7.65 -2.68
CA GLY A 53 18.60 -8.97 -3.08
C GLY A 53 18.32 -9.93 -1.93
N THR A 54 18.46 -9.49 -0.67
CA THR A 54 18.16 -10.34 0.49
C THR A 54 16.66 -10.55 0.66
N PHE A 55 16.26 -11.73 1.14
CA PHE A 55 14.87 -12.03 1.46
C PHE A 55 14.64 -11.92 2.97
N LEU A 56 13.80 -10.99 3.39
CA LEU A 56 13.47 -10.77 4.79
C LEU A 56 11.99 -11.01 5.05
N LYS A 57 11.65 -12.06 5.81
CA LYS A 57 10.27 -12.29 6.28
C LYS A 57 9.99 -11.36 7.46
N LEU A 58 8.99 -10.49 7.33
CA LEU A 58 8.67 -9.45 8.31
C LEU A 58 7.17 -9.43 8.63
N PRO A 59 6.76 -8.96 9.82
CA PRO A 59 5.34 -8.80 10.16
C PRO A 59 4.65 -7.70 9.33
N PHE A 60 5.40 -6.68 8.93
CA PHE A 60 5.00 -5.65 7.99
C PHE A 60 6.23 -5.12 7.26
N ALA A 61 6.03 -4.48 6.10
CA ALA A 61 7.11 -3.87 5.33
C ALA A 61 6.64 -2.56 4.69
N THR A 62 7.54 -1.58 4.64
CA THR A 62 7.33 -0.29 3.97
C THR A 62 8.44 -0.04 2.97
N GLY A 63 8.13 0.64 1.87
CA GLY A 63 9.11 0.95 0.81
C GLY A 63 8.74 2.23 0.05
N GLY A 64 9.68 2.74 -0.74
CA GLY A 64 9.55 4.03 -1.46
C GLY A 64 10.00 5.24 -0.63
N SER A 65 9.97 6.43 -1.23
CA SER A 65 10.40 7.70 -0.62
C SER A 65 9.63 8.05 0.65
N GLY A 66 8.32 7.77 0.67
CA GLY A 66 7.44 8.06 1.81
C GLY A 66 7.54 7.09 2.98
N SER A 67 8.33 6.02 2.86
CA SER A 67 8.43 4.98 3.91
C SER A 67 9.08 5.47 5.20
N SER A 68 9.96 6.47 5.14
CA SER A 68 10.65 7.03 6.30
C SER A 68 9.68 7.65 7.32
N TYR A 69 8.57 8.22 6.86
CA TYR A 69 7.52 8.78 7.71
C TYR A 69 6.66 7.73 8.41
N LEU A 70 6.69 6.49 7.93
CA LEU A 70 5.77 5.43 8.38
C LEU A 70 6.32 4.59 9.51
N TYR A 71 7.64 4.46 9.67
CA TYR A 71 8.21 3.58 10.70
C TYR A 71 7.68 3.89 12.10
N VAL A 72 7.76 5.15 12.51
CA VAL A 72 7.30 5.58 13.84
C VAL A 72 5.78 5.41 14.00
N PHE A 73 5.02 5.68 12.94
CA PHE A 73 3.57 5.52 12.95
C PHE A 73 3.16 4.05 13.08
N LEU A 74 3.79 3.17 12.30
CA LEU A 74 3.49 1.74 12.30
C LEU A 74 3.97 1.07 13.58
N ASP A 75 5.10 1.46 14.17
CA ASP A 75 5.55 0.95 15.46
C ASP A 75 4.53 1.18 16.58
N GLN A 76 3.76 2.26 16.50
CA GLN A 76 2.71 2.57 17.49
C GLN A 76 1.35 1.97 17.13
N ALA A 77 1.01 1.93 15.85
CA ALA A 77 -0.34 1.63 15.40
C ALA A 77 -0.52 0.16 15.01
N TRP A 78 0.53 -0.54 14.59
CA TRP A 78 0.48 -1.95 14.21
C TRP A 78 0.39 -2.84 15.46
N ARG A 79 -0.41 -3.91 15.36
CA ARG A 79 -0.49 -4.96 16.39
C ARG A 79 -0.73 -6.31 15.73
N GLU A 80 -0.24 -7.34 16.37
CA GLU A 80 -0.52 -8.71 15.94
C GLU A 80 -2.01 -9.04 16.12
N GLY A 81 -2.58 -9.85 15.21
CA GLY A 81 -3.97 -10.28 15.27
C GLY A 81 -5.01 -9.19 14.97
N MET A 82 -4.66 -8.14 14.24
CA MET A 82 -5.64 -7.20 13.70
C MET A 82 -6.68 -7.91 12.83
N THR A 83 -7.92 -7.47 12.92
CA THR A 83 -8.95 -7.88 11.96
C THR A 83 -8.64 -7.31 10.57
N LYS A 84 -9.24 -7.91 9.54
CA LYS A 84 -9.11 -7.43 8.15
C LYS A 84 -9.42 -5.94 8.01
N ASP A 85 -10.51 -5.49 8.59
CA ASP A 85 -10.98 -4.10 8.47
C ASP A 85 -10.05 -3.13 9.23
N GLU A 86 -9.53 -3.55 10.39
CA GLU A 86 -8.54 -2.76 11.15
C GLU A 86 -7.22 -2.64 10.39
N ALA A 87 -6.75 -3.73 9.79
CA ALA A 87 -5.52 -3.73 8.99
C ALA A 87 -5.67 -2.86 7.74
N GLU A 88 -6.80 -2.95 7.03
CA GLU A 88 -7.07 -2.08 5.88
C GLU A 88 -7.15 -0.60 6.29
N ALA A 89 -7.87 -0.28 7.37
CA ALA A 89 -7.94 1.08 7.89
C ALA A 89 -6.56 1.61 8.30
N LEU A 90 -5.71 0.78 8.89
CA LEU A 90 -4.33 1.13 9.22
C LEU A 90 -3.53 1.45 7.96
N VAL A 91 -3.60 0.61 6.92
CA VAL A 91 -2.88 0.82 5.65
C VAL A 91 -3.33 2.11 4.96
N VAL A 92 -4.64 2.36 4.89
CA VAL A 92 -5.19 3.59 4.31
C VAL A 92 -4.69 4.83 5.07
N LYS A 93 -4.69 4.78 6.41
CA LYS A 93 -4.11 5.85 7.24
C LYS A 93 -2.61 6.03 7.00
N ALA A 94 -1.84 4.95 6.98
CA ALA A 94 -0.39 5.01 6.75
C ALA A 94 -0.08 5.64 5.39
N VAL A 95 -0.72 5.19 4.32
CA VAL A 95 -0.46 5.74 2.97
C VAL A 95 -0.91 7.21 2.89
N SER A 96 -2.04 7.58 3.49
CA SER A 96 -2.44 8.99 3.56
C SER A 96 -1.42 9.87 4.29
N LEU A 97 -0.77 9.37 5.34
CA LEU A 97 0.29 10.08 6.05
C LEU A 97 1.53 10.28 5.17
N ALA A 98 1.93 9.23 4.43
CA ALA A 98 3.01 9.34 3.47
C ALA A 98 2.68 10.38 2.38
N MET A 99 1.47 10.36 1.83
CA MET A 99 1.02 11.36 0.84
C MET A 99 1.05 12.79 1.39
N ALA A 100 0.73 12.98 2.68
CA ALA A 100 0.74 14.29 3.32
C ALA A 100 2.14 14.89 3.50
N ARG A 101 3.16 14.05 3.67
CA ARG A 101 4.50 14.46 4.13
C ARG A 101 5.62 14.23 3.11
N ASP A 102 5.45 13.28 2.19
CA ASP A 102 6.41 13.01 1.12
C ASP A 102 5.96 13.67 -0.18
N SER A 103 6.77 14.58 -0.71
CA SER A 103 6.49 15.29 -1.97
C SER A 103 6.48 14.37 -3.20
N GLY A 104 7.07 13.18 -3.10
CA GLY A 104 7.03 12.15 -4.15
C GLY A 104 5.78 11.27 -4.11
N SER A 105 4.98 11.34 -3.04
CA SER A 105 3.81 10.50 -2.82
C SER A 105 2.51 11.29 -3.05
N GLY A 106 1.50 10.69 -3.69
CA GLY A 106 0.24 11.39 -3.95
C GLY A 106 -0.80 10.59 -4.75
N GLY A 107 -1.91 11.24 -5.08
CA GLY A 107 -2.98 10.70 -5.92
C GLY A 107 -4.05 9.94 -5.14
N VAL A 108 -4.04 8.61 -5.23
CA VAL A 108 -5.11 7.72 -4.72
C VAL A 108 -4.51 6.52 -3.99
N VAL A 109 -5.26 5.94 -3.07
CA VAL A 109 -4.83 4.73 -2.36
C VAL A 109 -5.53 3.52 -2.96
N ARG A 110 -4.73 2.51 -3.33
CA ARG A 110 -5.22 1.21 -3.80
C ARG A 110 -4.76 0.15 -2.82
N THR A 111 -5.70 -0.59 -2.25
CA THR A 111 -5.39 -1.70 -1.35
C THR A 111 -5.77 -3.01 -2.00
N VAL A 112 -5.03 -4.06 -1.63
CA VAL A 112 -5.32 -5.43 -2.03
C VAL A 112 -5.25 -6.27 -0.77
N VAL A 113 -6.38 -6.91 -0.44
CA VAL A 113 -6.48 -7.85 0.67
C VAL A 113 -6.39 -9.26 0.10
N ILE A 114 -5.46 -10.06 0.64
CA ILE A 114 -5.22 -11.43 0.22
C ILE A 114 -5.45 -12.33 1.45
N ASN A 115 -6.37 -13.27 1.33
CA ASN A 115 -6.69 -14.26 2.38
C ASN A 115 -7.00 -15.62 1.74
N GLU A 116 -7.46 -16.59 2.55
CA GLU A 116 -7.87 -17.92 2.08
C GLU A 116 -9.02 -17.87 1.06
N GLU A 117 -9.94 -16.92 1.22
CA GLU A 117 -11.13 -16.75 0.37
C GLU A 117 -10.77 -16.18 -1.01
N GLY A 118 -9.61 -15.51 -1.12
CA GLY A 118 -9.06 -15.03 -2.37
C GLY A 118 -8.49 -13.61 -2.26
N VAL A 119 -8.69 -12.84 -3.33
CA VAL A 119 -8.12 -11.50 -3.48
C VAL A 119 -9.23 -10.46 -3.63
N GLN A 120 -9.27 -9.50 -2.72
CA GLN A 120 -10.15 -8.33 -2.81
C GLN A 120 -9.32 -7.09 -3.10
N ARG A 121 -9.76 -6.29 -4.07
CA ARG A 121 -9.09 -5.03 -4.44
C ARG A 121 -10.01 -3.87 -4.13
N ASN A 122 -9.53 -2.89 -3.38
CA ASN A 122 -10.28 -1.69 -3.03
C ASN A 122 -9.58 -0.44 -3.57
N PHE A 123 -10.38 0.60 -3.82
CA PHE A 123 -9.93 1.87 -4.37
C PHE A 123 -10.46 3.01 -3.51
N PHE A 124 -9.55 3.84 -3.02
CA PHE A 124 -9.85 5.02 -2.22
C PHE A 124 -9.40 6.26 -2.99
N ALA A 125 -10.39 7.07 -3.38
CA ALA A 125 -10.15 8.34 -4.01
C ALA A 125 -9.53 9.33 -3.00
N GLY A 126 -8.62 10.19 -3.48
CA GLY A 126 -7.82 11.08 -2.62
C GLY A 126 -8.65 12.04 -1.77
N ASP A 127 -9.80 12.48 -2.28
CA ASP A 127 -10.77 13.34 -1.60
C ASP A 127 -11.41 12.68 -0.36
N LYS A 128 -11.45 11.35 -0.32
CA LYS A 128 -12.05 10.55 0.76
C LYS A 128 -11.03 10.04 1.77
N LEU A 129 -9.76 10.39 1.63
CA LEU A 129 -8.71 9.95 2.54
C LEU A 129 -8.73 10.75 3.84
N PRO A 130 -8.25 10.14 4.96
CA PRO A 130 -8.02 10.87 6.19
C PRO A 130 -7.05 12.02 5.94
N ARG A 131 -7.38 13.21 6.44
CA ARG A 131 -6.52 14.37 6.32
C ARG A 131 -5.59 14.50 7.51
N TRP A 132 -4.39 14.98 7.23
CA TRP A 132 -3.38 15.23 8.24
C TRP A 132 -3.22 16.72 8.53
N TYR A 133 -2.54 17.03 9.63
CA TYR A 133 -2.25 18.40 10.03
C TYR A 133 -1.58 19.16 8.87
N GLU A 134 -2.05 20.37 8.57
CA GLU A 134 -1.63 21.26 7.46
C GLU A 134 -2.13 20.89 6.05
N GLU A 135 -2.90 19.81 5.86
CA GLU A 135 -3.50 19.53 4.55
C GLU A 135 -4.71 20.43 4.27
N ILE A 136 -4.74 21.02 3.07
CA ILE A 136 -5.84 21.86 2.61
C ILE A 136 -7.00 20.94 2.17
N PRO A 137 -8.26 21.22 2.57
CA PRO A 137 -9.42 20.50 2.04
C PRO A 137 -9.43 20.51 0.51
N PRO A 138 -9.90 19.44 -0.15
CA PRO A 138 -10.26 19.49 -1.56
C PRO A 138 -11.23 20.66 -1.77
N GLN A 139 -10.81 21.64 -2.55
CA GLN A 139 -11.65 22.75 -2.96
C GLN A 139 -12.24 22.38 -4.31
N ASN A 140 -13.53 22.67 -4.51
CA ASN A 140 -14.08 22.66 -5.86
C ASN A 140 -13.28 23.66 -6.70
N SER A 141 -13.01 23.31 -7.96
CA SER A 141 -12.29 24.22 -8.84
C SER A 141 -13.07 25.52 -8.92
N LEU A 142 -12.38 26.67 -8.98
CA LEU A 142 -13.04 27.93 -9.31
C LEU A 142 -13.77 27.87 -10.66
N LEU A 143 -13.44 26.90 -11.51
CA LEU A 143 -14.11 26.60 -12.78
C LEU A 143 -15.39 25.77 -12.61
N ASP A 144 -15.57 25.10 -11.47
CA ASP A 144 -16.80 24.37 -11.12
C ASP A 144 -17.86 25.34 -10.53
N VAL A 145 -17.48 26.59 -10.26
CA VAL A 145 -18.35 27.67 -9.79
C VAL A 145 -19.02 28.35 -10.99
N ASN A 146 -19.96 27.66 -11.61
CA ASN A 146 -20.96 28.30 -12.47
C ASN A 146 -22.16 27.38 -12.65
N THR A 147 -23.22 27.59 -11.87
CA THR A 147 -24.65 27.53 -12.28
C THR A 147 -25.65 27.57 -11.11
N GLU A 148 -25.40 28.31 -10.03
CA GLU A 148 -26.52 28.75 -9.18
C GLU A 148 -26.32 30.23 -8.83
N VAL A 149 -26.82 31.09 -9.73
CA VAL A 149 -27.03 32.50 -9.42
C VAL A 149 -28.28 32.55 -8.56
N GLU A 150 -28.14 32.65 -7.24
CA GLU A 150 -29.28 32.96 -6.37
C GLU A 150 -29.90 34.28 -6.85
N PRO A 151 -31.21 34.32 -7.17
CA PRO A 151 -31.84 35.55 -7.63
C PRO A 151 -31.81 36.56 -6.48
N MET A 152 -31.24 37.72 -6.77
CA MET A 152 -31.17 38.87 -5.87
C MET A 152 -32.57 39.16 -5.30
N ARG A 153 -32.76 38.93 -4.00
CA ARG A 153 -33.97 39.35 -3.30
C ARG A 153 -33.96 40.87 -3.23
N ILE A 154 -34.96 41.47 -3.90
CA ILE A 154 -35.33 42.89 -3.81
C ILE A 154 -36.07 43.11 -2.49
#